data_AF-A0AAV3QEQ4-F1
#
_entry.id   AF-A0AAV3QEQ4-F1
#
_cell.length_a   1.000
_cell.length_b   1.000
_cell.length_c   1.000
_cell.angle_alpha   90.00
_cell.angle_beta   90.00
_cell.angle_gamma   90.00
#
_symmetry.space_group_name_H-M   'P 1'
#
loop_
_entity.id
_entity.type
_entity.pdbx_description
1 polymer ?
#
loop_
_entity_poly.entity_id
_entity_poly.type
_entity_poly.pdbx_seq_one_letter_code
_entity_poly.pdbx_strand_id
1 'polypeptide(L)'
;MESINVKVVDEAADDTEVETEEYVTPTVIDSSITSQTEPDETVTLTVINSFIEPSAKIQRDHLLENIIGQLKGMMTTRKTTRVDYRKMAGLFAEVFVSKVEPKDVKVALLNEHWISAMQEELLQFERNDIWELVLRPTDHNVIGKKWIFKNKSDKYRNVTRNKVKLVAQGYTQVEGIDFEEIFAPVARLEVVRLLLPLEEVHVEQPKGFMDAHNLDYVYKLKKALYGLKQAPRAWYERLTVFLLKNGYIRGSVDNTLFIRKEKGNIMVTQIYVDNIVFGGVSDQMVKQFVQQIEGEFEMSMVGEMKYLLGIQINQMKDSIFISQSKYAKNLVKKFGLETASSKRTPMATHVKITKDDGGNSVDISKYRSMIGSLLYLTTSRPDIAHSVGVCARFQADPKESHLNLVKRIIKYVQGTVNHGLLYSFDTNNSLVRYRDTNWAGNSEDRKSTSGGCFFLENNLVSWFSRKQNSISISTTKAEYIVAGSACTQLLWMK
;
A
#
# COMPACT_ATOMS: atom_id res chain seq x y z
N MET A 1 -27.85 -3.53 17.78
CA MET A 1 -26.74 -2.57 17.91
C MET A 1 -26.26 -2.25 16.52
N GLU A 2 -26.07 -0.97 16.22
CA GLU A 2 -25.62 -0.51 14.91
C GLU A 2 -24.20 -1.05 14.64
N SER A 3 -24.01 -1.56 13.42
CA SER A 3 -22.73 -2.08 12.92
C SER A 3 -21.63 -1.00 13.06
N ILE A 4 -20.46 -1.37 13.59
CA ILE A 4 -19.29 -0.47 13.58
C ILE A 4 -18.84 -0.33 12.12
N ASN A 5 -19.13 0.83 11.53
CA ASN A 5 -18.67 1.16 10.18
C ASN A 5 -17.19 1.51 10.22
N VAL A 6 -16.33 0.56 9.82
CA VAL A 6 -14.88 0.78 9.73
C VAL A 6 -14.56 1.42 8.39
N LYS A 7 -14.00 2.62 8.46
CA LYS A 7 -13.67 3.46 7.31
C LYS A 7 -12.18 3.79 7.32
N VAL A 8 -11.66 4.01 6.12
CA VAL A 8 -10.29 4.49 5.92
C VAL A 8 -10.36 5.86 5.27
N VAL A 9 -9.57 6.78 5.81
CA VAL A 9 -9.18 8.00 5.12
C VAL A 9 -7.71 7.86 4.80
N ASP A 10 -7.40 8.07 3.52
CA ASP A 10 -6.06 8.01 2.94
C ASP A 10 -5.80 9.39 2.32
N GLU A 11 -4.57 9.87 2.41
CA GLU A 11 -4.16 11.05 1.66
C GLU A 11 -4.06 10.73 0.14
N ALA A 12 -4.25 9.48 -0.28
CA ALA A 12 -3.92 9.11 -1.65
C ALA A 12 -4.50 7.84 -2.28
N ALA A 13 -5.61 7.24 -1.81
CA ALA A 13 -6.29 6.09 -2.44
C ALA A 13 -5.35 5.10 -3.14
N ASP A 14 -4.65 4.21 -2.43
CA ASP A 14 -3.80 3.20 -3.08
C ASP A 14 -4.19 1.75 -2.78
N ASP A 15 -4.72 1.08 -3.80
CA ASP A 15 -4.48 -0.35 -4.01
C ASP A 15 -3.00 -0.49 -4.42
N THR A 16 -2.10 -0.60 -3.45
CA THR A 16 -0.70 -0.93 -3.70
C THR A 16 -0.51 -2.44 -3.64
N GLU A 17 -0.21 -3.02 -4.80
CA GLU A 17 0.51 -4.28 -4.89
C GLU A 17 1.94 -4.02 -4.42
N VAL A 18 2.35 -4.75 -3.37
CA VAL A 18 3.77 -4.84 -2.98
C VAL A 18 4.42 -5.80 -3.97
N GLU A 19 4.94 -5.28 -5.08
CA GLU A 19 5.93 -6.00 -5.89
C GLU A 19 7.29 -5.87 -5.19
N THR A 20 7.82 -7.02 -4.77
CA THR A 20 9.20 -7.14 -4.32
C THR A 20 10.10 -7.13 -5.56
N GLU A 21 10.88 -6.06 -5.77
CA GLU A 21 11.95 -6.06 -6.78
C GLU A 21 13.08 -7.01 -6.34
N GLU A 22 13.40 -7.97 -7.21
CA GLU A 22 14.60 -8.80 -7.11
C GLU A 22 15.82 -7.99 -7.56
N TYR A 23 16.89 -8.02 -6.75
CA TYR A 23 18.20 -7.51 -7.12
C TYR A 23 18.77 -8.31 -8.30
N VAL A 24 18.92 -7.68 -9.47
CA VAL A 24 19.68 -8.22 -10.60
C VAL A 24 20.98 -7.43 -10.74
N THR A 25 22.10 -8.11 -10.52
CA THR A 25 23.46 -7.60 -10.79
C THR A 25 23.71 -7.50 -12.30
N PRO A 26 24.38 -6.45 -12.81
CA PRO A 26 24.62 -6.29 -14.24
C PRO A 26 25.80 -7.13 -14.72
N THR A 27 25.56 -7.95 -15.74
CA THR A 27 26.61 -8.65 -16.49
C THR A 27 27.15 -7.73 -17.59
N VAL A 28 28.47 -7.63 -17.65
CA VAL A 28 29.28 -6.91 -18.65
C VAL A 28 29.06 -7.52 -20.04
N ILE A 29 28.77 -6.68 -21.05
CA ILE A 29 28.90 -7.06 -22.47
C ILE A 29 29.77 -6.02 -23.15
N ASP A 30 30.86 -6.53 -23.72
CA ASP A 30 31.94 -5.83 -24.40
C ASP A 30 31.56 -5.46 -25.84
N SER A 31 32.20 -4.42 -26.36
CA SER A 31 31.97 -3.77 -27.65
C SER A 31 32.61 -4.49 -28.86
N SER A 32 31.97 -4.44 -30.03
CA SER A 32 32.69 -4.34 -31.33
C SER A 32 31.77 -3.91 -32.50
N ILE A 33 32.30 -2.99 -33.30
CA ILE A 33 31.74 -2.24 -34.45
C ILE A 33 31.99 -2.99 -35.77
N THR A 34 31.08 -2.95 -36.78
CA THR A 34 31.44 -2.69 -38.20
C THR A 34 30.23 -2.33 -39.10
N SER A 35 30.49 -1.39 -40.02
CA SER A 35 29.69 -0.75 -41.06
C SER A 35 29.50 -1.56 -42.37
N GLN A 36 28.44 -1.30 -43.14
CA GLN A 36 28.46 -1.20 -44.62
C GLN A 36 27.12 -0.69 -45.22
N THR A 37 27.21 -0.10 -46.42
CA THR A 37 26.34 0.93 -47.04
C THR A 37 25.71 0.44 -48.36
N GLU A 38 24.42 0.78 -48.60
CA GLU A 38 23.70 1.15 -49.87
C GLU A 38 23.66 0.22 -51.13
N PRO A 39 22.74 0.40 -52.13
CA PRO A 39 22.11 1.66 -52.61
C PRO A 39 20.63 1.70 -53.09
N ASP A 40 20.26 2.94 -53.47
CA ASP A 40 19.05 3.60 -53.99
C ASP A 40 18.31 3.05 -55.24
N GLU A 41 17.01 3.42 -55.35
CA GLU A 41 16.34 3.74 -56.63
C GLU A 41 15.46 5.01 -56.53
N THR A 42 15.77 6.00 -57.38
CA THR A 42 15.13 7.30 -57.60
C THR A 42 14.01 7.27 -58.66
N VAL A 43 12.90 8.02 -58.46
CA VAL A 43 12.12 8.63 -59.57
C VAL A 43 11.59 10.02 -59.16
N THR A 44 11.69 10.93 -60.13
CA THR A 44 11.67 12.41 -60.14
C THR A 44 10.32 13.12 -59.94
N LEU A 45 10.37 14.31 -59.32
CA LEU A 45 9.31 15.32 -59.24
C LEU A 45 9.44 16.34 -60.39
N THR A 46 8.32 16.69 -61.04
CA THR A 46 8.25 17.84 -61.96
C THR A 46 7.28 18.88 -61.41
N VAL A 47 7.82 20.07 -61.12
CA VAL A 47 7.09 21.27 -60.69
C VAL A 47 6.57 22.01 -61.93
N ILE A 48 5.29 22.36 -61.96
CA ILE A 48 4.79 23.46 -62.79
C ILE A 48 4.02 24.42 -61.89
N ASN A 49 4.63 25.59 -61.66
CA ASN A 49 4.00 26.77 -61.08
C ASN A 49 3.13 27.44 -62.15
N SER A 50 1.85 27.67 -61.84
CA SER A 50 1.09 28.76 -62.45
C SER A 50 0.34 29.53 -61.36
N PHE A 51 0.79 30.77 -61.13
CA PHE A 51 0.08 31.77 -60.36
C PHE A 51 -1.25 32.10 -61.05
N ILE A 52 -2.36 31.96 -60.33
CA ILE A 52 -3.67 32.50 -60.73
C ILE A 52 -4.04 33.58 -59.71
N GLU A 53 -4.16 34.82 -60.17
CA GLU A 53 -4.60 35.96 -59.38
C GLU A 53 -6.02 35.73 -58.81
N PRO A 54 -6.30 36.16 -57.56
CA PRO A 54 -7.63 36.03 -57.00
C PRO A 54 -8.61 37.00 -57.68
N SER A 55 -9.59 36.45 -58.39
CA SER A 55 -10.70 37.21 -58.98
C SER A 55 -11.55 37.87 -57.90
N ALA A 56 -11.60 39.19 -57.89
CA ALA A 56 -12.38 40.02 -56.97
C ALA A 56 -13.88 40.09 -57.36
N LYS A 57 -14.55 38.93 -57.47
CA LYS A 57 -16.03 38.85 -57.58
C LYS A 57 -16.56 37.69 -56.73
N ILE A 58 -17.16 38.03 -55.60
CA ILE A 58 -17.90 37.09 -54.73
C ILE A 58 -19.20 36.70 -55.45
N GLN A 59 -19.34 35.46 -55.92
CA GLN A 59 -20.65 34.91 -56.27
C GLN A 59 -21.48 34.80 -54.99
N ARG A 60 -22.63 35.49 -54.95
CA ARG A 60 -23.46 35.61 -53.75
C ARG A 60 -24.43 34.45 -53.52
N ASP A 61 -24.49 33.49 -54.43
CA ASP A 61 -25.44 32.38 -54.36
C ASP A 61 -24.72 31.04 -54.36
N HIS A 62 -25.02 30.21 -53.36
CA HIS A 62 -24.46 28.88 -53.19
C HIS A 62 -25.07 27.94 -54.24
N LEU A 63 -24.23 27.21 -54.99
CA LEU A 63 -24.71 26.22 -55.96
C LEU A 63 -25.53 25.13 -55.26
N LEU A 64 -26.70 24.80 -55.82
CA LEU A 64 -27.68 23.85 -55.29
C LEU A 64 -27.10 22.43 -55.08
N GLU A 65 -26.07 22.08 -55.84
CA GLU A 65 -25.36 20.79 -55.76
C GLU A 65 -24.52 20.66 -54.48
N ASN A 66 -24.17 21.78 -53.84
CA ASN A 66 -23.36 21.82 -52.62
C ASN A 66 -24.21 21.89 -51.33
N ILE A 67 -25.54 21.70 -51.41
CA ILE A 67 -26.42 21.68 -50.24
C ILE A 67 -26.53 20.25 -49.70
N ILE A 68 -25.96 20.01 -48.52
CA ILE A 68 -26.07 18.73 -47.82
C ILE A 68 -27.44 18.66 -47.11
N GLY A 69 -28.42 17.96 -47.69
CA GLY A 69 -29.74 17.68 -47.07
C GLY A 69 -30.92 17.70 -48.05
N GLN A 70 -32.05 17.07 -47.70
CA GLN A 70 -33.25 17.05 -48.55
C GLN A 70 -34.02 18.38 -48.48
N LEU A 71 -34.08 19.11 -49.59
CA LEU A 71 -34.71 20.44 -49.72
C LEU A 71 -36.26 20.47 -49.54
N LYS A 72 -36.93 19.31 -49.47
CA LYS A 72 -38.40 19.20 -49.30
C LYS A 72 -38.86 18.65 -47.94
N GLY A 73 -37.97 18.50 -46.97
CA GLY A 73 -38.35 18.09 -45.61
C GLY A 73 -38.88 19.27 -44.79
N MET A 74 -40.04 19.11 -44.13
CA MET A 74 -40.54 20.11 -43.18
C MET A 74 -39.57 20.32 -42.00
N MET A 75 -39.40 21.58 -41.57
CA MET A 75 -38.64 21.96 -40.38
C MET A 75 -39.16 21.22 -39.14
N THR A 76 -38.35 20.31 -38.61
CA THR A 76 -38.54 19.75 -37.27
C THR A 76 -37.75 20.58 -36.28
N THR A 77 -38.43 21.36 -35.43
CA THR A 77 -37.82 22.01 -34.28
C THR A 77 -37.38 20.92 -33.30
N ARG A 78 -36.08 20.86 -33.00
CA ARG A 78 -35.55 19.88 -32.03
C ARG A 78 -36.22 20.12 -30.68
N LYS A 79 -37.03 19.14 -30.22
CA LYS A 79 -37.31 18.97 -28.80
C LYS A 79 -35.97 18.93 -28.08
N THR A 80 -35.73 19.89 -27.20
CA THR A 80 -34.56 19.94 -26.32
C THR A 80 -34.55 18.69 -25.44
N THR A 81 -33.87 17.64 -25.88
CA THR A 81 -33.35 16.62 -24.97
C THR A 81 -32.47 17.36 -23.96
N ARG A 82 -32.85 17.33 -22.68
CA ARG A 82 -32.01 17.80 -21.58
C ARG A 82 -30.66 17.11 -21.71
N VAL A 83 -29.65 17.85 -22.17
CA VAL A 83 -28.26 17.41 -22.16
C VAL A 83 -27.86 17.36 -20.70
N ASP A 84 -27.58 16.16 -20.21
CA ASP A 84 -27.08 15.97 -18.85
C ASP A 84 -25.59 16.33 -18.84
N TYR A 85 -25.29 17.58 -18.50
CA TYR A 85 -23.93 18.13 -18.49
C TYR A 85 -22.97 17.34 -17.60
N ARG A 86 -23.47 16.57 -16.61
CA ARG A 86 -22.65 15.64 -15.81
C ARG A 86 -22.17 14.42 -16.60
N LYS A 87 -23.02 13.88 -17.48
CA LYS A 87 -22.65 12.78 -18.39
C LYS A 87 -21.68 13.25 -19.47
N MET A 88 -21.88 14.46 -19.99
CA MET A 88 -20.91 15.08 -20.90
C MET A 88 -19.58 15.35 -20.21
N ALA A 89 -19.57 15.93 -19.00
CA ALA A 89 -18.33 16.14 -18.24
C ALA A 89 -17.57 14.84 -17.93
N GLY A 90 -18.28 13.73 -17.66
CA GLY A 90 -17.68 12.41 -17.51
C GLY A 90 -17.07 11.85 -18.81
N LEU A 91 -17.75 12.04 -19.95
CA LEU A 91 -17.22 11.69 -21.28
C LEU A 91 -16.06 12.58 -21.72
N PHE A 92 -16.05 13.86 -21.34
CA PHE A 92 -14.93 14.77 -21.61
C PHE A 92 -13.71 14.44 -20.76
N ALA A 93 -13.89 14.04 -19.49
CA ALA A 93 -12.78 13.62 -18.63
C ALA A 93 -12.04 12.36 -19.16
N GLU A 94 -12.74 11.43 -19.82
CA GLU A 94 -12.11 10.27 -20.46
C GLU A 94 -11.20 10.64 -21.65
N VAL A 95 -11.35 11.84 -22.23
CA VAL A 95 -10.56 12.31 -23.39
C VAL A 95 -9.24 12.97 -22.95
N PHE A 96 -9.13 13.43 -21.70
CA PHE A 96 -7.95 14.16 -21.19
C PHE A 96 -7.07 13.31 -20.25
N VAL A 97 -7.02 12.00 -20.44
CA VAL A 97 -6.29 11.08 -19.56
C VAL A 97 -5.44 10.12 -20.37
N SER A 98 -4.14 10.08 -20.09
CA SER A 98 -3.22 9.14 -20.74
C SER A 98 -3.43 7.73 -20.21
N LYS A 99 -3.64 6.76 -21.12
CA LYS A 99 -3.88 5.35 -20.77
C LYS A 99 -2.61 4.58 -20.42
N VAL A 100 -1.44 5.12 -20.77
CA VAL A 100 -0.14 4.46 -20.58
C VAL A 100 0.66 5.19 -19.52
N GLU A 101 1.17 4.42 -18.55
CA GLU A 101 2.06 4.94 -17.50
C GLU A 101 3.47 5.14 -18.05
N PRO A 102 4.05 6.35 -17.91
CA PRO A 102 5.39 6.64 -18.38
C PRO A 102 6.40 6.03 -17.43
N LYS A 103 7.43 5.37 -17.99
CA LYS A 103 8.51 4.78 -17.21
C LYS A 103 9.53 5.82 -16.71
N ASP A 104 9.60 6.96 -17.38
CA ASP A 104 10.57 8.03 -17.08
C ASP A 104 9.97 9.41 -17.35
N VAL A 105 10.53 10.43 -16.69
CA VAL A 105 10.13 11.84 -16.79
C VAL A 105 10.22 12.32 -18.23
N LYS A 106 11.22 11.87 -18.98
CA LYS A 106 11.38 12.22 -20.41
C LYS A 106 10.17 11.79 -21.24
N VAL A 107 9.61 10.62 -20.95
CA VAL A 107 8.41 10.10 -21.64
C VAL A 107 7.16 10.82 -21.14
N ALA A 108 7.10 11.17 -19.86
CA ALA A 108 6.01 11.94 -19.28
C ALA A 108 5.91 13.35 -19.89
N LEU A 109 7.04 14.04 -20.09
CA LEU A 109 7.11 15.37 -20.69
C LEU A 109 6.73 15.41 -22.19
N LEU A 110 6.63 14.26 -22.86
CA LEU A 110 6.11 14.19 -24.24
C LEU A 110 4.57 14.17 -24.28
N ASN A 111 3.91 14.01 -23.13
CA ASN A 111 2.47 13.85 -23.05
C ASN A 111 1.84 15.01 -22.26
N GLU A 112 0.98 15.76 -22.92
CA GLU A 112 0.31 16.95 -22.36
C GLU A 112 -0.47 16.65 -21.07
N HIS A 113 -1.12 15.48 -20.99
CA HIS A 113 -1.89 15.10 -19.79
C HIS A 113 -0.98 14.86 -18.57
N TRP A 114 0.21 14.31 -18.79
CA TRP A 114 1.19 14.12 -17.72
C TRP A 114 1.85 15.43 -17.30
N ILE A 115 2.12 16.34 -18.24
CA ILE A 115 2.61 17.70 -17.93
C ILE A 115 1.57 18.47 -17.10
N SER A 116 0.30 18.44 -17.50
CA SER A 116 -0.77 19.09 -16.77
C SER A 116 -0.89 18.56 -15.34
N ALA A 117 -0.81 17.24 -15.15
CA ALA A 117 -0.82 16.63 -13.81
C ALA A 117 0.43 16.98 -12.97
N MET A 118 1.61 17.10 -13.59
CA MET A 118 2.83 17.57 -12.91
C MET A 118 2.69 19.03 -12.46
N GLN A 119 2.10 19.88 -13.31
CA GLN A 119 1.92 21.29 -13.01
C GLN A 119 0.86 21.52 -11.93
N GLU A 120 -0.23 20.74 -11.91
CA GLU A 120 -1.20 20.75 -10.81
C GLU A 120 -0.55 20.45 -9.46
N GLU A 121 0.33 19.43 -9.39
CA GLU A 121 1.08 19.08 -8.17
C GLU A 121 1.98 20.23 -7.72
N LEU A 122 2.73 20.86 -8.63
CA LEU A 122 3.61 22.01 -8.28
C LEU A 122 2.81 23.23 -7.80
N LEU A 123 1.66 23.50 -8.43
CA LEU A 123 0.76 24.56 -7.97
C LEU A 123 0.20 24.27 -6.58
N GLN A 124 -0.04 23.00 -6.24
CA GLN A 124 -0.45 22.63 -4.88
C GLN A 124 0.66 22.91 -3.86
N PHE A 125 1.93 22.68 -4.22
CA PHE A 125 3.07 23.01 -3.36
C PHE A 125 3.24 24.52 -3.15
N GLU A 126 3.01 25.32 -4.20
CA GLU A 126 3.03 26.78 -4.13
C GLU A 126 1.89 27.30 -3.24
N ARG A 127 0.66 26.81 -3.43
CA ARG A 127 -0.50 27.16 -2.58
C ARG A 127 -0.28 26.83 -1.11
N ASN A 128 0.41 25.72 -0.84
CA ASN A 128 0.66 25.24 0.51
C ASN A 128 1.96 25.79 1.12
N ASP A 129 2.66 26.69 0.44
CA ASP A 129 3.95 27.29 0.85
C ASP A 129 4.93 26.22 1.36
N ILE A 130 5.12 25.15 0.57
CA ILE A 130 5.91 23.99 0.99
C ILE A 130 7.41 24.29 0.96
N TRP A 131 7.86 25.13 0.03
CA TRP A 131 9.27 25.44 -0.17
C TRP A 131 9.50 26.86 -0.63
N GLU A 132 10.75 27.30 -0.54
CA GLU A 132 11.24 28.55 -1.11
C GLU A 132 12.50 28.29 -1.95
N LEU A 133 12.66 29.04 -3.04
CA LEU A 133 13.82 28.92 -3.91
C LEU A 133 14.99 29.71 -3.29
N VAL A 134 16.09 29.03 -2.99
CA VAL A 134 17.29 29.60 -2.37
C VAL A 134 18.55 29.20 -3.14
N LEU A 135 19.62 29.98 -3.00
CA LEU A 135 20.93 29.62 -3.54
C LEU A 135 21.38 28.27 -2.97
N ARG A 136 21.97 27.41 -3.81
CA ARG A 136 22.50 26.12 -3.37
C ARG A 136 23.54 26.31 -2.25
N PRO A 137 23.31 25.77 -1.05
CA PRO A 137 24.30 25.82 0.01
C PRO A 137 25.48 24.90 -0.33
N THR A 138 26.70 25.32 0.00
CA THR A 138 27.93 24.51 -0.16
C THR A 138 28.15 23.52 0.98
N ASP A 139 27.52 23.78 2.13
CA ASP A 139 27.83 23.12 3.41
C ASP A 139 26.82 22.03 3.79
N HIS A 140 25.78 21.82 2.98
CA HIS A 140 24.67 20.90 3.27
C HIS A 140 24.39 19.97 2.08
N ASN A 141 23.93 18.76 2.39
CA ASN A 141 23.53 17.79 1.39
C ASN A 141 22.22 18.23 0.71
N VAL A 142 22.17 18.19 -0.62
CA VAL A 142 20.96 18.50 -1.37
C VAL A 142 20.29 17.19 -1.76
N ILE A 143 19.07 16.98 -1.26
CA ILE A 143 18.33 15.74 -1.49
C ILE A 143 17.74 15.76 -2.91
N GLY A 144 17.99 14.67 -3.65
CA GLY A 144 17.41 14.48 -4.99
C GLY A 144 15.89 14.32 -4.95
N LYS A 145 15.22 14.60 -6.07
CA LYS A 145 13.77 14.40 -6.22
C LYS A 145 13.45 13.40 -7.32
N LYS A 146 12.33 12.68 -7.16
CA LYS A 146 11.81 11.73 -8.15
C LYS A 146 10.32 11.95 -8.36
N TRP A 147 9.91 11.98 -9.63
CA TRP A 147 8.50 11.93 -10.02
C TRP A 147 8.00 10.50 -10.01
N ILE A 148 6.83 10.27 -9.42
CA ILE A 148 6.11 9.00 -9.46
C ILE A 148 4.83 9.21 -10.25
N PHE A 149 4.63 8.40 -11.28
CA PHE A 149 3.47 8.45 -12.18
C PHE A 149 2.59 7.23 -11.94
N LYS A 150 1.28 7.42 -11.78
CA LYS A 150 0.34 6.32 -11.60
C LYS A 150 -1.02 6.64 -12.23
N ASN A 151 -1.57 5.68 -12.96
CA ASN A 151 -2.90 5.77 -13.53
C ASN A 151 -3.94 5.27 -12.52
N LYS A 152 -4.91 6.12 -12.20
CA LYS A 152 -6.08 5.71 -11.43
C LYS A 152 -7.13 5.20 -12.40
N SER A 153 -7.59 3.98 -12.17
CA SER A 153 -8.57 3.30 -13.02
C SER A 153 -9.84 2.99 -12.23
N ASP A 154 -11.00 3.08 -12.86
CA ASP A 154 -12.25 2.64 -12.27
C ASP A 154 -12.35 1.10 -12.24
N LYS A 155 -13.37 0.56 -11.59
CA LYS A 155 -13.72 -0.87 -11.52
C LYS A 155 -13.82 -1.58 -12.88
N TYR A 156 -14.00 -0.82 -13.96
CA TYR A 156 -14.02 -1.31 -15.34
C TYR A 156 -12.67 -1.21 -16.06
N ARG A 157 -11.58 -0.90 -15.35
CA ARG A 157 -10.21 -0.70 -15.88
C ARG A 157 -10.07 0.48 -16.87
N ASN A 158 -11.01 1.41 -16.89
CA ASN A 158 -10.86 2.66 -17.61
C ASN A 158 -10.06 3.64 -16.75
N VAL A 159 -9.02 4.26 -17.32
CA VAL A 159 -8.23 5.26 -16.61
C VAL A 159 -9.06 6.52 -16.44
N THR A 160 -9.28 6.92 -15.18
CA THR A 160 -10.08 8.08 -14.79
C THR A 160 -9.22 9.29 -14.43
N ARG A 161 -7.97 9.09 -14.02
CA ARG A 161 -7.05 10.19 -13.67
C ARG A 161 -5.59 9.79 -13.77
N ASN A 162 -4.76 10.66 -14.35
CA ASN A 162 -3.30 10.58 -14.21
C ASN A 162 -2.89 11.21 -12.89
N LYS A 163 -2.31 10.42 -11.98
CA LYS A 163 -1.84 10.89 -10.67
C LYS A 163 -0.32 10.99 -10.71
N VAL A 164 0.18 12.15 -10.32
CA VAL A 164 1.62 12.42 -10.19
C VAL A 164 1.91 12.72 -8.73
N LYS A 165 3.07 12.28 -8.24
CA LYS A 165 3.61 12.70 -6.95
C LYS A 165 5.07 13.08 -7.12
N LEU A 166 5.49 14.18 -6.51
CA LEU A 166 6.90 14.50 -6.36
C LEU A 166 7.40 14.02 -5.01
N VAL A 167 8.42 13.17 -5.01
CA VAL A 167 8.92 12.50 -3.81
C VAL A 167 10.40 12.81 -3.62
N ALA A 168 10.79 13.11 -2.39
CA ALA A 168 12.20 13.29 -2.03
C ALA A 168 12.89 11.92 -1.97
N GLN A 169 14.12 11.83 -2.46
CA GLN A 169 14.93 10.62 -2.39
C GLN A 169 15.53 10.46 -0.98
N GLY A 170 14.69 10.26 0.04
CA GLY A 170 15.12 10.21 1.44
C GLY A 170 16.19 9.15 1.78
N TYR A 171 16.41 8.17 0.90
CA TYR A 171 17.54 7.22 1.05
C TYR A 171 18.91 7.89 0.88
N THR A 172 19.00 9.07 0.25
CA THR A 172 20.23 9.86 0.15
C THR A 172 20.49 10.72 1.38
N GLN A 173 19.58 10.73 2.36
CA GLN A 173 19.76 11.44 3.63
C GLN A 173 20.80 10.75 4.50
N VAL A 174 21.68 11.55 5.11
CA VAL A 174 22.74 11.12 6.02
C VAL A 174 22.33 11.33 7.48
N GLU A 175 22.50 10.29 8.30
CA GLU A 175 22.19 10.33 9.74
C GLU A 175 23.16 11.28 10.48
N GLY A 176 22.62 12.17 11.33
CA GLY A 176 23.39 13.19 12.04
C GLY A 176 23.71 14.46 11.22
N ILE A 177 23.19 14.57 10.00
CA ILE A 177 23.28 15.77 9.16
C ILE A 177 21.90 16.18 8.63
N ASP A 178 21.15 15.22 8.05
CA ASP A 178 19.85 15.46 7.41
C ASP A 178 18.66 14.94 8.24
N PHE A 179 18.92 14.05 9.20
CA PHE A 179 17.99 13.50 10.18
C PHE A 179 18.79 12.72 11.25
N GLU A 180 18.30 12.62 12.49
CA GLU A 180 18.95 11.79 13.52
C GLU A 180 18.29 10.41 13.71
N GLU A 181 16.96 10.27 13.54
CA GLU A 181 16.26 9.01 13.82
C GLU A 181 15.18 8.66 12.77
N ILE A 182 14.99 7.36 12.53
CA ILE A 182 13.88 6.81 11.74
C ILE A 182 12.73 6.48 12.69
N PHE A 183 11.54 7.05 12.43
CA PHE A 183 10.40 6.93 13.32
C PHE A 183 9.87 5.48 13.42
N ALA A 184 10.18 4.83 14.53
CA ALA A 184 9.43 3.70 15.09
C ALA A 184 9.22 4.03 16.58
N PRO A 185 7.98 3.98 17.11
CA PRO A 185 7.69 4.56 18.42
C PRO A 185 8.20 3.67 19.57
N VAL A 186 9.51 3.71 19.89
CA VAL A 186 10.07 3.13 21.12
C VAL A 186 11.33 3.91 21.59
N ALA A 187 11.17 4.97 22.39
CA ALA A 187 12.07 5.42 23.48
C ALA A 187 11.61 6.77 24.10
N ARG A 188 12.07 7.08 25.33
CA ARG A 188 11.57 8.13 26.24
C ARG A 188 11.87 9.56 25.77
N LEU A 189 10.84 10.41 25.84
CA LEU A 189 10.71 11.62 25.01
C LEU A 189 11.05 12.95 25.71
N GLU A 190 11.26 13.01 27.04
CA GLU A 190 11.45 14.33 27.69
C GLU A 190 12.80 15.00 27.39
N VAL A 191 13.86 14.24 27.09
CA VAL A 191 15.23 14.78 26.87
C VAL A 191 15.53 15.07 25.39
N VAL A 192 14.93 14.30 24.48
CA VAL A 192 15.12 14.47 23.01
C VAL A 192 14.19 15.55 22.44
N ARG A 193 13.00 15.78 23.05
CA ARG A 193 12.04 16.81 22.61
C ARG A 193 12.50 18.25 22.87
N LEU A 194 13.47 18.45 23.76
CA LEU A 194 13.98 19.78 24.09
C LEU A 194 15.03 20.29 23.09
N LEU A 195 15.45 19.47 22.11
CA LEU A 195 16.61 19.77 21.25
C LEU A 195 16.32 19.95 19.75
N LEU A 196 15.11 19.75 19.23
CA LEU A 196 14.90 19.66 17.77
C LEU A 196 14.01 20.79 17.20
N PRO A 197 14.58 21.84 16.58
CA PRO A 197 13.95 22.51 15.45
C PRO A 197 13.98 21.59 14.21
N LEU A 198 13.03 21.79 13.28
CA LEU A 198 13.06 21.19 11.95
C LEU A 198 14.41 21.55 11.28
N GLU A 199 15.30 20.58 11.08
CA GLU A 199 16.55 20.81 10.34
C GLU A 199 16.25 21.35 8.93
N GLU A 200 17.10 22.25 8.45
CA GLU A 200 16.93 22.90 7.16
C GLU A 200 17.20 21.92 6.01
N VAL A 201 16.13 21.35 5.45
CA VAL A 201 16.24 20.42 4.34
C VAL A 201 16.17 21.14 2.99
N HIS A 202 17.17 20.89 2.16
CA HIS A 202 17.26 21.41 0.79
C HIS A 202 17.04 20.28 -0.22
N VAL A 203 16.26 20.56 -1.26
CA VAL A 203 15.89 19.59 -2.30
C VAL A 203 16.06 20.18 -3.70
N GLU A 204 16.52 19.37 -4.66
CA GLU A 204 16.81 19.81 -6.03
C GLU A 204 15.57 20.35 -6.78
N GLN A 205 15.75 21.14 -7.84
CA GLN A 205 14.61 21.55 -8.67
C GLN A 205 14.00 20.34 -9.41
N PRO A 206 12.66 20.27 -9.54
CA PRO A 206 12.01 19.16 -10.23
C PRO A 206 12.46 19.09 -11.70
N LYS A 207 12.90 17.91 -12.13
CA LYS A 207 13.30 17.68 -13.54
C LYS A 207 12.12 18.02 -14.48
N GLY A 208 12.39 18.83 -15.50
CA GLY A 208 11.39 19.34 -16.44
C GLY A 208 10.76 20.69 -16.08
N PHE A 209 10.98 21.18 -14.85
CA PHE A 209 10.43 22.44 -14.33
C PHE A 209 11.50 23.26 -13.61
N MET A 210 12.71 23.31 -14.17
CA MET A 210 13.82 24.09 -13.60
C MET A 210 13.68 25.56 -14.02
N ASP A 211 14.01 26.48 -13.12
CA ASP A 211 14.09 27.89 -13.43
C ASP A 211 15.29 28.15 -14.36
N ALA A 212 15.01 28.62 -15.58
CA ALA A 212 16.02 28.90 -16.59
C ALA A 212 17.01 30.01 -16.18
N HIS A 213 16.61 30.91 -15.27
CA HIS A 213 17.47 32.00 -14.80
C HIS A 213 18.26 31.62 -13.54
N ASN A 214 17.79 30.61 -12.80
CA ASN A 214 18.32 30.22 -11.49
C ASN A 214 18.66 28.73 -11.44
N LEU A 215 19.48 28.26 -12.38
CA LEU A 215 19.87 26.83 -12.48
C LEU A 215 20.63 26.32 -11.24
N ASP A 216 21.40 27.19 -10.60
CA ASP A 216 22.18 26.87 -9.40
C ASP A 216 21.38 26.98 -8.09
N TYR A 217 20.08 27.27 -8.16
CA TYR A 217 19.23 27.36 -6.97
C TYR A 217 18.60 26.00 -6.63
N VAL A 218 18.25 25.84 -5.36
CA VAL A 218 17.57 24.66 -4.80
C VAL A 218 16.36 25.11 -3.99
N TYR A 219 15.46 24.19 -3.70
CA TYR A 219 14.30 24.49 -2.86
C TYR A 219 14.61 24.16 -1.40
N LYS A 220 14.51 25.15 -0.52
CA LYS A 220 14.52 24.94 0.94
C LYS A 220 13.11 24.61 1.39
N LEU A 221 12.95 23.50 2.11
CA LEU A 221 11.66 23.03 2.58
C LEU A 221 11.23 23.80 3.84
N LYS A 222 10.02 24.35 3.79
CA LYS A 222 9.31 24.90 4.96
C LYS A 222 8.47 23.84 5.67
N LYS A 223 8.04 22.80 4.94
CA LYS A 223 7.24 21.67 5.42
C LYS A 223 7.83 20.35 4.94
N ALA A 224 7.61 19.28 5.70
CA ALA A 224 8.11 17.95 5.34
C ALA A 224 7.43 17.44 4.06
N LEU A 225 8.22 17.04 3.08
CA LEU A 225 7.77 16.45 1.82
C LEU A 225 7.72 14.92 1.93
N TYR A 226 6.80 14.29 1.19
CA TYR A 226 6.70 12.84 1.13
C TYR A 226 8.02 12.19 0.67
N GLY A 227 8.38 11.06 1.29
CA GLY A 227 9.64 10.34 1.03
C GLY A 227 10.82 10.78 1.90
N LEU A 228 10.70 11.88 2.64
CA LEU A 228 11.66 12.23 3.70
C LEU A 228 11.47 11.30 4.91
N LYS A 229 12.57 10.93 5.57
CA LYS A 229 12.54 10.05 6.76
C LYS A 229 11.74 10.63 7.93
N GLN A 230 11.69 11.96 8.04
CA GLN A 230 10.97 12.70 9.08
C GLN A 230 9.51 13.01 8.74
N ALA A 231 9.07 12.84 7.49
CA ALA A 231 7.71 13.21 7.08
C ALA A 231 6.60 12.44 7.83
N PRO A 232 6.69 11.11 8.04
CA PRO A 232 5.68 10.38 8.80
C PRO A 232 5.55 10.84 10.26
N ARG A 233 6.66 11.27 10.87
CA ARG A 233 6.67 11.80 12.24
C ARG A 233 5.99 13.16 12.31
N ALA A 234 6.36 14.08 11.42
CA ALA A 234 5.75 15.41 11.35
C ALA A 234 4.23 15.30 11.12
N TRP A 235 3.82 14.39 10.24
CA TRP A 235 2.42 14.05 10.01
C TRP A 235 1.72 13.55 11.29
N TYR A 236 2.30 12.54 11.96
CA TYR A 236 1.75 11.98 13.19
C TYR A 236 1.64 13.02 14.32
N GLU A 237 2.63 13.90 14.49
CA GLU A 237 2.61 14.96 15.50
C GLU A 237 1.51 15.99 15.20
N ARG A 238 1.39 16.44 13.94
CA ARG A 238 0.34 17.38 13.52
C ARG A 238 -1.06 16.80 13.70
N LEU A 239 -1.26 15.54 13.32
CA LEU A 239 -2.53 14.84 13.48
C LEU A 239 -2.85 14.60 14.95
N THR A 240 -1.87 14.24 15.78
CA THR A 240 -2.04 14.12 17.22
C THR A 240 -2.60 15.41 17.82
N VAL A 241 -1.96 16.55 17.56
CA VAL A 241 -2.38 17.84 18.15
C VAL A 241 -3.83 18.14 17.78
N PHE A 242 -4.20 17.89 16.53
CA PHE A 242 -5.57 18.02 16.07
C PHE A 242 -6.55 17.09 16.80
N LEU A 243 -6.23 15.80 16.92
CA LEU A 243 -7.11 14.81 17.57
C LEU A 243 -7.30 15.13 19.06
N LEU A 244 -6.22 15.47 19.78
CA LEU A 244 -6.29 15.85 21.19
C LEU A 244 -7.16 17.11 21.39
N LYS A 245 -7.02 18.12 20.53
CA LYS A 245 -7.86 19.34 20.55
C LYS A 245 -9.34 19.02 20.30
N ASN A 246 -9.64 17.98 19.52
CA ASN A 246 -11.00 17.53 19.23
C ASN A 246 -11.52 16.47 20.22
N GLY A 247 -10.91 16.35 21.40
CA GLY A 247 -11.42 15.54 22.51
C GLY A 247 -11.10 14.04 22.41
N TYR A 248 -10.13 13.64 21.58
CA TYR A 248 -9.60 12.29 21.59
C TYR A 248 -8.55 12.14 22.69
N ILE A 249 -8.47 10.93 23.23
CA ILE A 249 -7.45 10.52 24.21
C ILE A 249 -6.55 9.51 23.53
N ARG A 250 -5.24 9.71 23.65
CA ARG A 250 -4.23 8.76 23.15
C ARG A 250 -4.19 7.52 24.05
N GLY A 251 -4.08 6.34 23.45
CA GLY A 251 -3.88 5.08 24.16
C GLY A 251 -2.62 5.10 25.03
N SER A 252 -2.72 4.53 26.23
CA SER A 252 -1.59 4.49 27.18
C SER A 252 -0.51 3.47 26.79
N VAL A 253 -0.92 2.41 26.09
CA VAL A 253 -0.03 1.32 25.65
C VAL A 253 0.35 1.50 24.19
N ASP A 254 -0.65 1.75 23.33
CA ASP A 254 -0.43 2.06 21.92
C ASP A 254 -0.66 3.55 21.67
N ASN A 255 0.42 4.27 21.41
CA ASN A 255 0.40 5.71 21.13
C ASN A 255 -0.22 6.05 19.77
N THR A 256 -0.38 5.08 18.88
CA THR A 256 -0.99 5.27 17.56
C THR A 256 -2.51 5.07 17.57
N LEU A 257 -3.06 4.59 18.69
CA LEU A 257 -4.48 4.44 18.96
C LEU A 257 -5.04 5.69 19.67
N PHE A 258 -6.14 6.22 19.16
CA PHE A 258 -6.87 7.35 19.71
C PHE A 258 -8.33 6.97 19.94
N ILE A 259 -8.85 7.30 21.12
CA ILE A 259 -10.19 6.93 21.53
C ILE A 259 -10.94 8.19 21.96
N ARG A 260 -12.14 8.39 21.43
CA ARG A 260 -13.08 9.41 21.91
C ARG A 260 -14.33 8.73 22.44
N LYS A 261 -14.77 9.11 23.64
CA LYS A 261 -15.99 8.59 24.26
C LYS A 261 -16.98 9.74 24.45
N GLU A 262 -18.19 9.57 23.93
CA GLU A 262 -19.24 10.58 24.06
C GLU A 262 -20.60 9.91 24.28
N LYS A 263 -21.28 10.25 25.38
CA LYS A 263 -22.63 9.72 25.73
C LYS A 263 -22.75 8.19 25.66
N GLY A 264 -21.68 7.48 26.03
CA GLY A 264 -21.63 6.00 26.00
C GLY A 264 -21.22 5.40 24.65
N ASN A 265 -21.14 6.20 23.58
CA ASN A 265 -20.59 5.78 22.29
C ASN A 265 -19.07 5.93 22.27
N ILE A 266 -18.42 5.02 21.55
CA ILE A 266 -16.96 5.01 21.40
C ILE A 266 -16.62 5.21 19.92
N MET A 267 -15.68 6.12 19.67
CA MET A 267 -14.94 6.25 18.42
C MET A 267 -13.52 5.74 18.65
N VAL A 268 -13.04 4.93 17.74
CA VAL A 268 -11.66 4.45 17.71
C VAL A 268 -11.03 4.92 16.41
N THR A 269 -9.85 5.51 16.52
CA THR A 269 -9.04 6.00 15.42
C THR A 269 -7.61 5.48 15.59
N GLN A 270 -7.15 4.70 14.65
CA GLN A 270 -5.83 4.09 14.60
C GLN A 270 -5.03 4.72 13.45
N ILE A 271 -3.87 5.26 13.77
CA ILE A 271 -2.97 5.86 12.78
C ILE A 271 -1.92 4.82 12.37
N TYR A 272 -1.68 4.69 11.07
CA TYR A 272 -0.60 3.87 10.54
C TYR A 272 0.11 4.60 9.41
N VAL A 273 1.29 5.16 9.71
CA VAL A 273 2.05 6.03 8.80
C VAL A 273 1.11 7.12 8.27
N ASP A 274 0.77 7.11 6.97
CA ASP A 274 -0.07 8.14 6.34
C ASP A 274 -1.56 7.75 6.31
N ASN A 275 -1.91 6.54 6.75
CA ASN A 275 -3.29 6.05 6.75
C ASN A 275 -3.97 6.25 8.10
N ILE A 276 -5.24 6.64 8.06
CA ILE A 276 -6.11 6.72 9.24
C ILE A 276 -7.20 5.66 9.12
N VAL A 277 -7.13 4.65 9.99
CA VAL A 277 -8.18 3.67 10.18
C VAL A 277 -9.09 4.16 11.30
N PHE A 278 -10.39 4.19 11.08
CA PHE A 278 -11.30 4.61 12.15
C PHE A 278 -12.65 3.91 12.07
N GLY A 279 -13.32 3.83 13.22
CA GLY A 279 -14.63 3.25 13.34
C GLY A 279 -15.30 3.72 14.62
N GLY A 280 -16.63 3.86 14.57
CA GLY A 280 -17.42 4.24 15.73
C GLY A 280 -18.72 3.46 15.76
N VAL A 281 -19.29 3.35 16.96
CA VAL A 281 -20.61 2.70 17.16
C VAL A 281 -21.74 3.55 16.57
N SER A 282 -21.57 4.89 16.55
CA SER A 282 -22.57 5.82 16.04
C SER A 282 -22.17 6.37 14.68
N ASP A 283 -23.05 6.21 13.69
CA ASP A 283 -22.87 6.79 12.35
C ASP A 283 -22.75 8.32 12.37
N GLN A 284 -23.40 8.98 13.33
CA GLN A 284 -23.29 10.42 13.49
C GLN A 284 -21.87 10.83 13.90
N MET A 285 -21.26 10.10 14.84
CA MET A 285 -19.90 10.34 15.32
C MET A 285 -18.88 10.11 14.20
N VAL A 286 -19.09 9.07 13.39
CA VAL A 286 -18.27 8.79 12.21
C VAL A 286 -18.37 9.91 11.18
N LYS A 287 -19.58 10.39 10.87
CA LYS A 287 -19.79 11.50 9.92
C LYS A 287 -19.16 12.80 10.42
N GLN A 288 -19.30 13.10 11.71
CA GLN A 288 -18.67 14.27 12.33
C GLN A 288 -17.15 14.19 12.25
N PHE A 289 -16.56 13.03 12.54
CA PHE A 289 -15.12 12.84 12.41
C PHE A 289 -14.62 13.09 10.98
N VAL A 290 -15.31 12.55 9.98
CA VAL A 290 -14.97 12.78 8.56
C VAL A 290 -15.03 14.27 8.22
N GLN A 291 -16.10 14.97 8.59
CA GLN A 291 -16.23 16.41 8.35
C GLN A 291 -15.13 17.23 9.03
N GLN A 292 -14.73 16.84 10.25
CA GLN A 292 -13.65 17.50 10.98
C GLN A 292 -12.30 17.31 10.30
N ILE A 293 -11.99 16.08 9.87
CA ILE A 293 -10.74 15.75 9.19
C ILE A 293 -10.69 16.42 7.81
N GLU A 294 -11.74 16.34 7.00
CA GLU A 294 -11.81 16.96 5.67
C GLU A 294 -11.79 18.49 5.73
N GLY A 295 -12.26 19.08 6.84
CA GLY A 295 -12.20 20.53 7.05
C GLY A 295 -10.81 21.05 7.41
N GLU A 296 -9.96 20.21 8.01
CA GLU A 296 -8.62 20.58 8.46
C GLU A 296 -7.51 20.12 7.48
N PHE A 297 -7.70 18.95 6.87
CA PHE A 297 -6.72 18.29 6.03
C PHE A 297 -7.30 18.04 4.63
N GLU A 298 -6.50 18.28 3.59
CA GLU A 298 -6.84 17.98 2.20
C GLU A 298 -6.82 16.45 1.97
N MET A 299 -7.84 15.76 2.47
CA MET A 299 -7.94 14.30 2.45
C MET A 299 -9.13 13.82 1.66
N SER A 300 -9.00 12.61 1.10
CA SER A 300 -10.08 11.95 0.36
C SER A 300 -10.55 10.72 1.12
N MET A 301 -11.84 10.65 1.41
CA MET A 301 -12.44 9.44 1.95
C MET A 301 -12.43 8.32 0.90
N VAL A 302 -11.79 7.19 1.21
CA VAL A 302 -11.70 6.04 0.28
C VAL A 302 -12.96 5.15 0.35
N GLY A 303 -13.80 5.36 1.36
CA GLY A 303 -15.06 4.65 1.58
C GLY A 303 -14.90 3.52 2.60
N GLU A 304 -15.67 2.44 2.42
CA GLU A 304 -15.57 1.25 3.27
C GLU A 304 -14.21 0.57 3.09
N MET A 305 -13.61 0.20 4.22
CA MET A 305 -12.33 -0.50 4.23
C MET A 305 -12.47 -1.88 3.58
N LYS A 306 -11.88 -2.05 2.39
CA LYS A 306 -11.79 -3.35 1.69
C LYS A 306 -10.43 -4.03 1.84
N TYR A 307 -9.38 -3.23 2.03
CA TYR A 307 -8.02 -3.70 2.20
C TYR A 307 -7.33 -2.90 3.30
N LEU A 308 -6.59 -3.59 4.16
CA LEU A 308 -5.70 -2.98 5.14
C LEU A 308 -4.44 -3.84 5.26
N LEU A 309 -3.26 -3.27 4.99
CA LEU A 309 -1.98 -3.98 5.08
C LEU A 309 -1.99 -5.34 4.36
N GLY A 310 -2.54 -5.39 3.15
CA GLY A 310 -2.65 -6.62 2.35
C GLY A 310 -3.66 -7.67 2.88
N ILE A 311 -4.45 -7.33 3.91
CA ILE A 311 -5.57 -8.12 4.42
C ILE A 311 -6.86 -7.62 3.76
N GLN A 312 -7.66 -8.54 3.25
CA GLN A 312 -8.96 -8.27 2.63
C GLN A 312 -10.04 -8.28 3.71
N ILE A 313 -10.85 -7.23 3.74
CA ILE A 313 -11.92 -7.04 4.71
C ILE A 313 -13.23 -6.93 3.93
N ASN A 314 -14.16 -7.82 4.25
CA ASN A 314 -15.49 -7.84 3.69
C ASN A 314 -16.49 -7.55 4.82
N GLN A 315 -16.99 -6.32 4.87
CA GLN A 315 -17.97 -5.89 5.85
C GLN A 315 -19.37 -6.36 5.38
N MET A 316 -20.01 -7.19 6.20
CA MET A 316 -21.38 -7.66 5.99
C MET A 316 -22.28 -7.03 7.06
N LYS A 317 -23.61 -7.14 6.89
CA LYS A 317 -24.58 -6.51 7.78
C LYS A 317 -24.36 -6.85 9.27
N ASP A 318 -24.07 -8.12 9.55
CA ASP A 318 -24.00 -8.65 10.92
C ASP A 318 -22.60 -9.24 11.26
N SER A 319 -21.62 -9.10 10.36
CA SER A 319 -20.28 -9.67 10.55
C SER A 319 -19.21 -9.03 9.67
N ILE A 320 -17.95 -9.14 10.06
CA ILE A 320 -16.79 -8.75 9.24
C ILE A 320 -15.99 -10.01 8.90
N PHE A 321 -15.79 -10.27 7.61
CA PHE A 321 -14.95 -11.38 7.15
C PHE A 321 -13.57 -10.86 6.74
N ILE A 322 -12.52 -11.37 7.38
CA ILE A 322 -11.13 -10.99 7.17
C ILE A 322 -10.39 -12.15 6.49
N SER A 323 -9.77 -11.92 5.34
CA SER A 323 -9.04 -12.98 4.62
C SER A 323 -7.84 -12.44 3.85
N GLN A 324 -6.97 -13.33 3.38
CA GLN A 324 -5.85 -13.01 2.49
C GLN A 324 -5.95 -13.84 1.20
N SER A 325 -7.15 -13.95 0.64
CA SER A 325 -7.45 -14.87 -0.47
C SER A 325 -6.66 -14.55 -1.76
N LYS A 326 -6.52 -13.26 -2.12
CA LYS A 326 -5.68 -12.83 -3.27
C LYS A 326 -4.22 -13.21 -3.04
N TYR A 327 -3.70 -12.95 -1.83
CA TYR A 327 -2.33 -13.30 -1.47
C TYR A 327 -2.10 -14.81 -1.48
N ALA A 328 -3.03 -15.60 -0.94
CA ALA A 328 -2.95 -17.07 -0.93
C ALA A 328 -2.88 -17.65 -2.36
N LYS A 329 -3.69 -17.13 -3.28
CA LYS A 329 -3.65 -17.52 -4.71
C LYS A 329 -2.29 -17.17 -5.35
N ASN A 330 -1.80 -15.95 -5.11
CA ASN A 330 -0.49 -15.52 -5.62
C ASN A 330 0.66 -16.34 -5.04
N LEU A 331 0.59 -16.70 -3.75
CA LEU A 331 1.58 -17.57 -3.09
C LEU A 331 1.63 -18.96 -3.74
N VAL A 332 0.47 -19.57 -3.99
CA VAL A 332 0.38 -20.89 -4.65
C VAL A 332 0.96 -20.83 -6.06
N LYS A 333 0.66 -19.77 -6.82
CA LYS A 333 1.19 -19.54 -8.16
C LYS A 333 2.71 -19.31 -8.14
N LYS A 334 3.20 -18.46 -7.22
CA LYS A 334 4.63 -18.14 -7.05
C LYS A 334 5.52 -19.37 -6.89
N PHE A 335 5.01 -20.41 -6.21
CA PHE A 335 5.76 -21.64 -5.99
C PHE A 335 5.38 -22.80 -6.94
N GLY A 336 4.61 -22.52 -7.99
CA GLY A 336 4.26 -23.49 -9.04
C GLY A 336 3.40 -24.66 -8.54
N LEU A 337 2.50 -24.42 -7.59
CA LEU A 337 1.67 -25.46 -6.97
C LEU A 337 0.17 -25.33 -7.29
N GLU A 338 -0.17 -24.59 -8.34
CA GLU A 338 -1.56 -24.33 -8.75
C GLU A 338 -2.29 -25.59 -9.26
N THR A 339 -1.60 -26.44 -10.02
CA THR A 339 -2.11 -27.72 -10.56
C THR A 339 -1.93 -28.88 -9.60
N ALA A 340 -1.29 -28.67 -8.45
CA ALA A 340 -1.03 -29.74 -7.50
C ALA A 340 -2.32 -30.22 -6.81
N SER A 341 -2.39 -31.51 -6.48
CA SER A 341 -3.51 -32.03 -5.69
C SER A 341 -3.54 -31.44 -4.29
N SER A 342 -4.69 -30.90 -3.92
CA SER A 342 -4.92 -30.30 -2.61
C SER A 342 -4.73 -31.33 -1.50
N LYS A 343 -4.35 -30.86 -0.31
CA LYS A 343 -4.27 -31.69 0.90
C LYS A 343 -5.37 -31.26 1.87
N ARG A 344 -5.91 -32.21 2.63
CA ARG A 344 -6.96 -31.96 3.65
C ARG A 344 -6.42 -31.41 4.96
N THR A 345 -5.13 -31.60 5.24
CA THR A 345 -4.48 -31.10 6.46
C THR A 345 -3.12 -30.47 6.14
N PRO A 346 -2.73 -29.40 6.85
CA PRO A 346 -1.45 -28.74 6.62
C PRO A 346 -0.26 -29.63 7.00
N MET A 347 -0.44 -30.49 8.01
CA MET A 347 0.58 -31.43 8.49
C MET A 347 -0.08 -32.77 8.90
N ALA A 348 0.71 -33.84 8.91
CA ALA A 348 0.27 -35.14 9.44
C ALA A 348 0.45 -35.17 10.97
N THR A 349 -0.46 -35.81 11.69
CA THR A 349 -0.48 -35.84 13.16
C THR A 349 0.56 -36.77 13.78
N HIS A 350 1.00 -37.81 13.04
CA HIS A 350 1.91 -38.86 13.54
C HIS A 350 3.38 -38.63 13.17
N VAL A 351 3.67 -37.70 12.26
CA VAL A 351 5.05 -37.50 11.76
C VAL A 351 5.79 -36.55 12.69
N LYS A 352 6.76 -37.08 13.45
CA LYS A 352 7.72 -36.25 14.18
C LYS A 352 8.76 -35.75 13.19
N ILE A 353 8.85 -34.43 13.05
CA ILE A 353 9.81 -33.78 12.16
C ILE A 353 11.13 -33.63 12.91
N THR A 354 12.16 -34.33 12.45
CA THR A 354 13.53 -34.35 13.00
C THR A 354 14.50 -33.70 12.02
N LYS A 355 15.74 -33.46 12.46
CA LYS A 355 16.81 -33.11 11.51
C LYS A 355 17.06 -34.30 10.58
N ASP A 356 17.35 -33.98 9.33
CA ASP A 356 17.62 -34.96 8.27
C ASP A 356 19.06 -34.77 7.78
N ASP A 357 20.02 -35.06 8.67
CA ASP A 357 21.44 -34.76 8.43
C ASP A 357 22.00 -35.51 7.20
N GLY A 358 21.42 -36.65 6.84
CA GLY A 358 21.73 -37.42 5.63
C GLY A 358 20.88 -37.06 4.40
N GLY A 359 19.92 -36.14 4.54
CA GLY A 359 19.01 -35.75 3.47
C GLY A 359 19.66 -34.82 2.45
N ASN A 360 19.08 -34.78 1.25
CA ASN A 360 19.54 -33.87 0.21
C ASN A 360 19.35 -32.40 0.65
N SER A 361 20.40 -31.60 0.49
CA SER A 361 20.36 -30.16 0.73
C SER A 361 19.39 -29.46 -0.23
N VAL A 362 18.73 -28.42 0.27
CA VAL A 362 17.79 -27.60 -0.49
C VAL A 362 18.30 -26.17 -0.57
N ASP A 363 17.95 -25.46 -1.63
CA ASP A 363 18.15 -24.01 -1.72
C ASP A 363 17.51 -23.29 -0.52
N ILE A 364 18.39 -22.76 0.32
CA ILE A 364 18.05 -22.06 1.57
C ILE A 364 17.25 -20.80 1.28
N SER A 365 17.59 -20.06 0.23
CA SER A 365 16.90 -18.81 -0.14
C SER A 365 15.45 -19.10 -0.53
N LYS A 366 15.25 -20.09 -1.39
CA LYS A 366 13.90 -20.55 -1.79
C LYS A 366 13.10 -21.05 -0.59
N TYR A 367 13.70 -21.85 0.29
CA TYR A 367 13.03 -22.34 1.50
C TYR A 367 12.59 -21.20 2.41
N ARG A 368 13.47 -20.23 2.68
CA ARG A 368 13.17 -19.04 3.49
C ARG A 368 12.08 -18.19 2.87
N SER A 369 12.09 -18.01 1.55
CA SER A 369 11.05 -17.30 0.81
C SER A 369 9.67 -17.97 0.96
N MET A 370 9.61 -19.31 0.90
CA MET A 370 8.37 -20.06 1.15
C MET A 370 7.88 -19.90 2.60
N ILE A 371 8.78 -20.03 3.58
CA ILE A 371 8.42 -19.86 5.01
C ILE A 371 7.96 -18.43 5.30
N GLY A 372 8.67 -17.40 4.81
CA GLY A 372 8.29 -16.00 5.01
C GLY A 372 6.91 -15.70 4.41
N SER A 373 6.64 -16.23 3.21
CA SER A 373 5.34 -16.08 2.56
C SER A 373 4.21 -16.74 3.36
N LEU A 374 4.45 -17.95 3.88
CA LEU A 374 3.48 -18.64 4.73
C LEU A 374 3.30 -17.96 6.10
N LEU A 375 4.37 -17.43 6.69
CA LEU A 375 4.33 -16.73 7.97
C LEU A 375 3.44 -15.48 7.87
N TYR A 376 3.55 -14.73 6.78
CA TYR A 376 2.67 -13.59 6.52
C TYR A 376 1.19 -14.02 6.38
N LEU A 377 0.92 -15.15 5.73
CA LEU A 377 -0.43 -15.71 5.61
C LEU A 377 -1.03 -16.17 6.96
N THR A 378 -0.20 -16.48 7.96
CA THR A 378 -0.70 -16.87 9.29
C THR A 378 -1.51 -15.76 9.97
N THR A 379 -1.39 -14.51 9.51
CA THR A 379 -2.13 -13.34 10.00
C THR A 379 -3.65 -13.45 9.82
N SER A 380 -4.14 -14.19 8.81
CA SER A 380 -5.56 -14.52 8.67
C SER A 380 -5.84 -16.02 8.72
N ARG A 381 -4.83 -16.84 8.98
CA ARG A 381 -4.86 -18.31 8.91
C ARG A 381 -4.24 -18.96 10.15
N PRO A 382 -4.91 -18.92 11.31
CA PRO A 382 -4.42 -19.57 12.54
C PRO A 382 -4.25 -21.10 12.36
N ASP A 383 -5.02 -21.72 11.47
CA ASP A 383 -5.04 -23.16 11.19
C ASP A 383 -3.70 -23.70 10.64
N ILE A 384 -2.90 -22.86 9.98
CA ILE A 384 -1.57 -23.25 9.48
C ILE A 384 -0.43 -22.83 10.41
N ALA A 385 -0.69 -22.00 11.42
CA ALA A 385 0.35 -21.36 12.24
C ALA A 385 1.29 -22.36 12.92
N HIS A 386 0.74 -23.47 13.43
CA HIS A 386 1.55 -24.53 14.03
C HIS A 386 2.47 -25.20 13.00
N SER A 387 1.92 -25.61 11.87
CA SER A 387 2.66 -26.35 10.82
C SER A 387 3.80 -25.51 10.23
N VAL A 388 3.51 -24.22 9.97
CA VAL A 388 4.51 -23.25 9.50
C VAL A 388 5.58 -23.02 10.56
N GLY A 389 5.18 -22.83 11.83
CA GLY A 389 6.11 -22.62 12.94
C GLY A 389 7.02 -23.81 13.24
N VAL A 390 6.59 -25.04 12.94
CA VAL A 390 7.46 -26.22 13.02
C VAL A 390 8.47 -26.24 11.86
N CYS A 391 8.02 -26.00 10.63
CA CYS A 391 8.91 -25.97 9.46
C CYS A 391 9.96 -24.85 9.54
N ALA A 392 9.58 -23.67 10.04
CA ALA A 392 10.48 -22.52 10.19
C ALA A 392 11.74 -22.81 11.03
N ARG A 393 11.71 -23.84 11.90
CA ARG A 393 12.86 -24.25 12.73
C ARG A 393 14.05 -24.76 11.91
N PHE A 394 13.80 -25.21 10.69
CA PHE A 394 14.82 -25.80 9.81
C PHE A 394 15.34 -24.81 8.77
N GLN A 395 15.02 -23.52 8.88
CA GLN A 395 15.42 -22.49 7.90
C GLN A 395 16.94 -22.22 7.78
N ALA A 396 17.73 -22.72 8.75
CA ALA A 396 19.18 -22.59 8.74
C ALA A 396 19.84 -23.65 7.84
N ASP A 397 19.37 -24.89 7.90
CA ASP A 397 19.83 -26.02 7.08
C ASP A 397 18.63 -26.89 6.66
N PRO A 398 17.82 -26.43 5.68
CA PRO A 398 16.67 -27.16 5.19
C PRO A 398 17.09 -28.32 4.28
N LYS A 399 16.34 -29.42 4.37
CA LYS A 399 16.54 -30.65 3.61
C LYS A 399 15.31 -30.96 2.78
N GLU A 400 15.42 -31.89 1.84
CA GLU A 400 14.34 -32.22 0.92
C GLU A 400 13.07 -32.70 1.65
N SER A 401 13.22 -33.47 2.72
CA SER A 401 12.15 -33.85 3.64
C SER A 401 11.39 -32.63 4.21
N HIS A 402 12.12 -31.61 4.68
CA HIS A 402 11.55 -30.35 5.15
C HIS A 402 10.84 -29.58 4.04
N LEU A 403 11.44 -29.51 2.85
CA LEU A 403 10.83 -28.83 1.70
C LEU A 403 9.50 -29.47 1.30
N ASN A 404 9.42 -30.80 1.34
CA ASN A 404 8.20 -31.53 1.03
C ASN A 404 7.06 -31.24 2.02
N LEU A 405 7.39 -31.00 3.29
CA LEU A 405 6.41 -30.56 4.29
C LEU A 405 5.90 -29.14 4.01
N VAL A 406 6.79 -28.20 3.65
CA VAL A 406 6.38 -26.85 3.27
C VAL A 406 5.51 -26.87 2.01
N LYS A 407 5.88 -27.65 0.98
CA LYS A 407 5.04 -27.87 -0.21
C LYS A 407 3.68 -28.47 0.15
N ARG A 408 3.61 -29.37 1.15
CA ARG A 408 2.33 -29.91 1.64
C ARG A 408 1.45 -28.81 2.22
N ILE A 409 2.00 -27.90 3.03
CA ILE A 409 1.26 -26.76 3.60
C ILE A 409 0.70 -25.90 2.46
N ILE A 410 1.49 -25.60 1.43
CA ILE A 410 1.02 -24.82 0.28
C ILE A 410 -0.10 -25.56 -0.50
N LYS A 411 0.00 -26.87 -0.67
CA LYS A 411 -1.09 -27.68 -1.25
C LYS A 411 -2.37 -27.68 -0.41
N TYR A 412 -2.25 -27.59 0.92
CA TYR A 412 -3.40 -27.37 1.79
C TYR A 412 -3.99 -25.96 1.59
N VAL A 413 -3.16 -24.93 1.51
CA VAL A 413 -3.58 -23.55 1.20
C VAL A 413 -4.27 -23.48 -0.16
N GLN A 414 -3.79 -24.18 -1.18
CA GLN A 414 -4.41 -24.25 -2.52
C GLN A 414 -5.86 -24.76 -2.48
N GLY A 415 -6.15 -25.77 -1.64
CA GLY A 415 -7.52 -26.24 -1.42
C GLY A 415 -8.38 -25.34 -0.52
N THR A 416 -7.77 -24.36 0.16
CA THR A 416 -8.40 -23.54 1.21
C THR A 416 -8.14 -22.04 1.00
N VAL A 417 -7.97 -21.60 -0.25
CA VAL A 417 -7.60 -20.21 -0.57
C VAL A 417 -8.58 -19.16 -0.07
N ASN A 418 -9.85 -19.53 0.13
CA ASN A 418 -10.91 -18.63 0.59
C ASN A 418 -11.12 -18.68 2.11
N HIS A 419 -10.31 -19.42 2.87
CA HIS A 419 -10.40 -19.40 4.33
C HIS A 419 -9.97 -18.04 4.89
N GLY A 420 -10.61 -17.65 5.98
CA GLY A 420 -10.37 -16.42 6.71
C GLY A 420 -11.03 -16.48 8.09
N LEU A 421 -11.11 -15.34 8.74
CA LEU A 421 -11.72 -15.16 10.05
C LEU A 421 -13.05 -14.43 9.89
N LEU A 422 -14.10 -14.96 10.53
CA LEU A 422 -15.39 -14.30 10.61
C LEU A 422 -15.54 -13.68 11.99
N TYR A 423 -15.77 -12.37 12.02
CA TYR A 423 -16.01 -11.60 13.22
C TYR A 423 -17.50 -11.28 13.29
N SER A 424 -18.23 -11.82 14.26
CA SER A 424 -19.63 -11.48 14.53
C SER A 424 -19.72 -10.26 15.43
N PHE A 425 -20.74 -9.43 15.23
CA PHE A 425 -21.08 -8.41 16.23
C PHE A 425 -21.88 -9.08 17.35
N ASP A 426 -21.24 -9.37 18.49
CA ASP A 426 -21.93 -9.81 19.70
C ASP A 426 -22.05 -8.62 20.67
N THR A 427 -22.78 -8.83 21.77
CA THR A 427 -23.02 -7.83 22.82
C THR A 427 -22.28 -8.14 24.12
N ASN A 428 -21.59 -9.28 24.16
CA ASN A 428 -20.90 -9.77 25.34
C ASN A 428 -19.43 -9.34 25.34
N ASN A 429 -19.08 -8.37 26.19
CA ASN A 429 -17.70 -7.91 26.40
C ASN A 429 -16.77 -8.93 27.12
N SER A 430 -16.96 -10.24 26.90
CA SER A 430 -16.13 -11.29 27.52
C SER A 430 -14.82 -11.47 26.76
N LEU A 431 -13.70 -11.29 27.44
CA LEU A 431 -12.38 -11.66 26.93
C LEU A 431 -12.02 -13.06 27.45
N VAL A 432 -12.00 -14.04 26.54
CA VAL A 432 -11.76 -15.46 26.84
C VAL A 432 -10.45 -15.92 26.23
N ARG A 433 -9.76 -16.84 26.91
CA ARG A 433 -8.48 -17.36 26.44
C ARG A 433 -8.40 -18.87 26.63
N TYR A 434 -8.05 -19.54 25.54
CA TYR A 434 -7.66 -20.93 25.53
C TYR A 434 -6.15 -21.03 25.38
N ARG A 435 -5.56 -21.98 26.09
CA ARG A 435 -4.13 -22.27 26.02
C ARG A 435 -3.93 -23.76 26.11
N ASP A 436 -2.89 -24.23 25.46
CA ASP A 436 -2.48 -25.62 25.50
C ASP A 436 -0.97 -25.70 25.31
N THR A 437 -0.36 -26.76 25.79
CA THR A 437 1.05 -27.03 25.53
C THR A 437 1.31 -28.51 25.51
N ASN A 438 2.15 -28.95 24.57
CA ASN A 438 2.69 -30.31 24.67
C ASN A 438 3.79 -30.36 25.75
N TRP A 439 4.17 -31.57 26.14
CA TRP A 439 5.34 -31.81 26.99
C TRP A 439 6.44 -32.50 26.21
N ALA A 440 7.62 -31.87 26.17
CA ALA A 440 8.80 -32.38 25.46
C ALA A 440 8.52 -32.81 24.01
N GLY A 441 7.66 -32.06 23.31
CA GLY A 441 7.19 -32.42 21.97
C GLY A 441 8.24 -32.27 20.87
N ASN A 442 9.31 -31.50 21.10
CA ASN A 442 10.47 -31.51 20.20
C ASN A 442 11.36 -32.71 20.53
N SER A 443 11.64 -33.56 19.54
CA SER A 443 12.48 -34.75 19.70
C SER A 443 13.95 -34.42 19.98
N GLU A 444 14.44 -33.29 19.48
CA GLU A 444 15.86 -32.90 19.55
C GLU A 444 16.21 -32.29 20.91
N ASP A 445 15.56 -31.17 21.25
CA ASP A 445 15.92 -30.40 22.44
C ASP A 445 14.91 -30.56 23.59
N ARG A 446 13.91 -31.44 23.42
CA ARG A 446 12.89 -31.74 24.43
C ARG A 446 12.13 -30.49 24.89
N LYS A 447 12.15 -29.40 24.12
CA LYS A 447 11.36 -28.21 24.42
C LYS A 447 9.91 -28.41 24.00
N SER A 448 9.02 -27.89 24.82
CA SER A 448 7.58 -27.88 24.57
C SER A 448 7.20 -26.86 23.50
N THR A 449 6.04 -27.06 22.87
CA THR A 449 5.38 -26.07 22.01
C THR A 449 4.07 -25.68 22.66
N SER A 450 3.92 -24.38 22.88
CA SER A 450 2.76 -23.76 23.50
C SER A 450 1.88 -23.13 22.44
N GLY A 451 0.58 -23.35 22.56
CA GLY A 451 -0.47 -22.74 21.77
C GLY A 451 -1.35 -21.85 22.62
N GLY A 452 -1.91 -20.81 22.00
CA GLY A 452 -2.89 -19.94 22.65
C GLY A 452 -3.82 -19.33 21.62
N CYS A 453 -5.09 -19.19 22.02
CA CYS A 453 -6.14 -18.51 21.26
C CYS A 453 -6.87 -17.55 22.21
N PHE A 454 -7.01 -16.30 21.79
CA PHE A 454 -7.65 -15.22 22.55
C PHE A 454 -8.86 -14.75 21.78
N PHE A 455 -10.00 -14.83 22.44
CA PHE A 455 -11.30 -14.47 21.90
C PHE A 455 -11.79 -13.22 22.62
N LEU A 456 -12.12 -12.20 21.84
CA LEU A 456 -12.97 -11.11 22.28
C LEU A 456 -14.38 -11.48 21.83
N GLU A 457 -15.27 -11.72 22.79
CA GLU A 457 -16.58 -12.33 22.52
C GLU A 457 -16.40 -13.70 21.82
N ASN A 458 -17.05 -13.92 20.68
CA ASN A 458 -16.89 -15.10 19.83
C ASN A 458 -15.77 -14.94 18.78
N ASN A 459 -15.05 -13.83 18.78
CA ASN A 459 -14.12 -13.45 17.71
C ASN A 459 -12.67 -13.73 18.10
N LEU A 460 -11.98 -14.56 17.31
CA LEU A 460 -10.56 -14.84 17.51
C LEU A 460 -9.72 -13.62 17.09
N VAL A 461 -9.19 -12.89 18.08
CA VAL A 461 -8.44 -11.64 17.89
C VAL A 461 -6.93 -11.81 18.00
N SER A 462 -6.45 -12.85 18.69
CA SER A 462 -5.02 -13.15 18.81
C SER A 462 -4.78 -14.64 18.96
N TRP A 463 -3.68 -15.13 18.42
CA TRP A 463 -3.26 -16.52 18.55
C TRP A 463 -1.74 -16.64 18.47
N PHE A 464 -1.22 -17.75 18.98
CA PHE A 464 0.16 -18.12 18.77
C PHE A 464 0.34 -19.64 18.82
N SER A 465 1.40 -20.11 18.15
CA SER A 465 1.97 -21.44 18.35
C SER A 465 3.49 -21.28 18.38
N ARG A 466 4.10 -21.40 19.56
CA ARG A 466 5.50 -21.05 19.79
C ARG A 466 6.22 -22.16 20.56
N LYS A 467 7.49 -22.40 20.19
CA LYS A 467 8.38 -23.26 20.96
C LYS A 467 8.77 -22.54 22.26
N GLN A 468 8.71 -23.23 23.40
CA GLN A 468 9.16 -22.67 24.68
C GLN A 468 10.66 -22.44 24.66
N ASN A 469 11.13 -21.41 25.37
CA ASN A 469 12.56 -21.07 25.44
C ASN A 469 13.33 -22.06 26.33
N SER A 470 12.70 -22.53 27.40
CA SER A 470 13.28 -23.46 28.38
C SER A 470 12.70 -24.87 28.25
N ILE A 471 13.45 -25.85 28.74
CA ILE A 471 12.99 -27.25 28.83
C ILE A 471 12.15 -27.40 30.10
N SER A 472 10.96 -27.96 29.93
CA SER A 472 10.03 -28.21 31.02
C SER A 472 10.25 -29.59 31.63
N ILE A 473 10.63 -29.62 32.92
CA ILE A 473 10.89 -30.85 33.68
C ILE A 473 9.63 -31.68 33.99
N SER A 474 8.44 -31.09 33.85
CA SER A 474 7.15 -31.76 34.01
C SER A 474 6.10 -31.16 33.08
N THR A 475 5.01 -31.90 32.85
CA THR A 475 3.81 -31.41 32.15
C THR A 475 3.28 -30.15 32.82
N THR A 476 3.21 -30.14 34.16
CA THR A 476 2.79 -29.00 34.97
C THR A 476 3.66 -27.77 34.72
N LYS A 477 4.99 -27.90 34.67
CA LYS A 477 5.87 -26.75 34.39
C LYS A 477 5.62 -26.18 32.99
N ALA A 478 5.44 -27.04 31.99
CA ALA A 478 5.11 -26.57 30.64
C ALA A 478 3.79 -25.77 30.65
N GLU A 479 2.77 -26.27 31.34
CA GLU A 479 1.47 -25.61 31.51
C GLU A 479 1.59 -24.26 32.22
N TYR A 480 2.42 -24.15 33.26
CA TYR A 480 2.68 -22.87 33.94
C TYR A 480 3.39 -21.84 33.04
N ILE A 481 4.28 -22.26 32.15
CA ILE A 481 4.96 -21.35 31.22
C ILE A 481 3.95 -20.76 30.23
N VAL A 482 3.13 -21.61 29.59
CA VAL A 482 2.09 -21.10 28.68
C VAL A 482 1.07 -20.28 29.46
N ALA A 483 0.78 -20.64 30.72
CA ALA A 483 -0.08 -19.88 31.60
C ALA A 483 0.37 -18.43 31.78
N GLY A 484 1.63 -18.23 32.17
CA GLY A 484 2.20 -16.92 32.40
C GLY A 484 2.23 -16.07 31.13
N SER A 485 2.70 -16.64 30.02
CA SER A 485 2.72 -15.94 28.72
C SER A 485 1.32 -15.52 28.29
N ALA A 486 0.34 -16.43 28.45
CA ALA A 486 -1.02 -16.17 28.02
C ALA A 486 -1.74 -15.21 28.99
N CYS A 487 -1.33 -15.11 30.26
CA CYS A 487 -1.85 -14.11 31.20
C CYS A 487 -1.30 -12.72 30.87
N THR A 488 -0.02 -12.64 30.51
CA THR A 488 0.63 -11.38 30.10
C THR A 488 -0.08 -10.77 28.89
N GLN A 489 -0.37 -11.60 27.87
CA GLN A 489 -1.12 -11.17 26.70
C GLN A 489 -2.54 -10.71 27.06
N LEU A 490 -3.23 -11.44 27.95
CA LEU A 490 -4.58 -11.08 28.39
C LEU A 490 -4.61 -9.74 29.15
N LEU A 491 -3.60 -9.49 29.99
CA LEU A 491 -3.44 -8.22 30.71
C LEU A 491 -3.15 -7.06 29.76
N TRP A 492 -2.41 -7.30 28.66
CA TRP A 492 -2.16 -6.29 27.64
C TRP A 492 -3.42 -5.96 26.81
N MET A 493 -4.28 -6.94 26.58
CA MET A 493 -5.54 -6.77 25.84
C MET A 493 -6.65 -6.09 26.65
N LYS A 494 -6.53 -6.07 27.98
CA LYS A 494 -7.47 -5.44 28.91
C LYS A 494 -7.08 -3.98 29.12
#